data_AF-K1RFW5-F1
#
_entry.id   AF-K1RFW5-F1
#
_cell.length_a   1.000
_cell.length_b   1.000
_cell.length_c   1.000
_cell.angle_alpha   90.00
_cell.angle_beta   90.00
_cell.angle_gamma   90.00
#
_symmetry.space_group_name_H-M   'P 1'
#
loop_
_entity.id
_entity.type
_entity.pdbx_description
1 polymer ?
#
loop_
_entity_poly.entity_id
_entity_poly.type
_entity_poly.pdbx_seq_one_letter_code
_entity_poly.pdbx_strand_id
1 'polypeptide(L)' 'MNIALMAHDEKKELMVQFCIAYCGILSKHNLCATGTTGKLVSEAT' A
#
# COMPACT_ATOMS: atom_id res chain seq x y z
N MET A 1 1.21 -14.94 -2.41
CA MET A 1 2.53 -14.28 -2.25
C MET A 1 2.42 -13.28 -1.11
N ASN A 2 3.50 -13.07 -0.36
CA ASN A 2 3.56 -12.04 0.68
C ASN A 2 4.28 -10.81 0.11
N ILE A 3 3.66 -9.64 0.16
CA ILE A 3 4.19 -8.40 -0.42
C ILE A 3 4.29 -7.34 0.69
N ALA A 4 5.48 -6.76 0.85
CA ALA A 4 5.74 -5.70 1.81
C ALA A 4 5.71 -4.32 1.12
N LEU A 5 4.90 -3.40 1.62
CA LEU A 5 4.79 -2.02 1.15
C LEU A 5 5.62 -1.08 2.03
N MET A 6 6.59 -0.41 1.41
CA MET A 6 7.46 0.56 2.07
C MET A 6 7.55 1.82 1.22
N ALA A 7 7.42 2.98 1.85
CA ALA A 7 7.52 4.27 1.17
C ALA A 7 8.07 5.32 2.14
N HIS A 8 9.08 6.08 1.68
CA HIS A 8 9.49 7.33 2.32
C HIS A 8 8.36 8.36 2.27
N ASP A 9 8.42 9.36 3.14
CA ASP A 9 7.35 10.36 3.32
C ASP A 9 6.89 11.00 2.00
N GLU A 10 7.85 11.43 1.18
CA GLU A 10 7.60 12.04 -0.14
C GLU A 10 6.96 11.10 -1.17
N LYS A 11 6.92 9.79 -0.88
CA LYS A 11 6.38 8.75 -1.78
C LYS A 11 5.12 8.09 -1.23
N LYS A 12 4.67 8.42 -0.03
CA LYS A 12 3.49 7.78 0.58
C LYS A 12 2.22 8.06 -0.20
N GLU A 13 2.03 9.28 -0.68
CA GLU A 13 0.87 9.63 -1.50
C GLU A 13 0.86 8.83 -2.81
N LEU A 14 2.02 8.75 -3.48
CA LEU A 14 2.17 7.93 -4.69
C LEU A 14 1.93 6.43 -4.41
N MET A 15 2.40 5.92 -3.27
CA MET A 15 2.17 4.54 -2.84
C MET A 15 0.69 4.24 -2.64
N VAL A 16 -0.05 5.17 -2.04
CA VAL A 16 -1.51 5.06 -1.88
C VAL A 16 -2.19 4.99 -3.25
N GLN A 17 -1.89 5.91 -4.16
CA GLN A 17 -2.46 5.92 -5.51
C GLN A 17 -2.15 4.63 -6.28
N PHE A 18 -0.92 4.12 -6.16
CA PHE A 18 -0.53 2.83 -6.72
C PHE A 18 -1.39 1.68 -6.17
N CYS A 19 -1.60 1.63 -4.85
CA CYS A 19 -2.40 0.59 -4.22
C CYS A 19 -3.88 0.66 -4.64
N ILE A 20 -4.44 1.86 -4.79
CA ILE A 20 -5.81 2.06 -5.31
C ILE A 20 -5.90 1.53 -6.74
N ALA A 21 -5.00 1.97 -7.64
CA ALA A 21 -5.04 1.62 -9.05
C ALA A 21 -4.93 0.10 -9.30
N TYR A 22 -4.19 -0.61 -8.44
CA TYR A 22 -3.96 -2.04 -8.56
C TYR A 22 -4.66 -2.88 -7.48
N CYS A 23 -5.65 -2.33 -6.78
CA CYS A 23 -6.35 -3.02 -5.68
C CYS A 23 -6.92 -4.39 -6.10
N GLY A 24 -7.48 -4.50 -7.30
CA GLY A 24 -8.00 -5.77 -7.83
C GLY A 24 -6.96 -6.88 -8.01
N ILE A 25 -5.67 -6.53 -8.13
CA ILE A 25 -4.54 -7.46 -8.18
C ILE A 25 -4.00 -7.68 -6.77
N LEU A 26 -3.69 -6.59 -6.05
CA LEU A 26 -3.05 -6.64 -4.74
C LEU A 26 -3.90 -7.33 -3.67
N SER A 27 -5.22 -7.23 -3.75
CA SER A 27 -6.17 -7.92 -2.85
C SER A 27 -6.11 -9.45 -2.92
N LYS A 28 -5.48 -10.02 -3.95
CA LYS A 28 -5.28 -11.48 -4.08
C LYS A 28 -4.00 -11.97 -3.39
N HIS A 29 -3.32 -11.08 -2.67
CA HIS A 29 -2.05 -11.35 -2.01
C HIS A 29 -2.09 -10.92 -0.55
N ASN A 30 -1.19 -11.47 0.26
CA ASN A 30 -1.05 -11.04 1.65
C ASN A 30 -0.14 -9.81 1.68
N LEU A 31 -0.69 -8.67 2.10
CA LEU A 31 0.04 -7.41 2.16
C LEU A 31 0.46 -7.13 3.61
N CYS A 32 1.69 -6.67 3.79
CA CYS A 32 2.14 -6.04 5.02
C CYS A 32 2.80 -4.70 4.68
N ALA A 33 2.88 -3.79 5.65
CA ALA A 33 3.40 -2.46 5.42
C ALA A 33 4.02 -1.87 6.68
N THR A 34 4.93 -0.92 6.52
CA THR A 34 5.58 -0.24 7.64
C THR A 34 4.73 0.94 8.14
N GLY A 35 4.51 1.02 9.46
CA GLY A 35 4.00 2.19 10.18
C GLY A 35 2.92 2.98 9.45
N THR A 36 3.19 4.27 9.22
CA THR A 36 2.25 5.20 8.57
C THR A 36 1.90 4.85 7.12
N THR A 37 2.77 4.13 6.39
CA THR A 37 2.46 3.73 5.00
C THR A 37 1.30 2.75 4.98
N GLY A 38 1.34 1.75 5.86
CA GLY A 38 0.24 0.78 6.00
C GLY A 38 -1.08 1.44 6.43
N LYS A 39 -1.00 2.38 7.37
CA LYS A 39 -2.16 3.16 7.81
C LYS A 39 -2.81 3.92 6.64
N LEU A 40 -2.03 4.69 5.89
CA LEU A 40 -2.56 5.51 4.78
C LEU A 40 -3.14 4.66 3.65
N VAL A 41 -2.50 3.53 3.31
CA VAL A 41 -3.03 2.61 2.29
C VAL A 41 -4.34 2.00 2.77
N SER A 42 -4.40 1.49 4.01
CA SER A 42 -5.61 0.86 4.55
C SER A 42 -6.80 1.80 4.74
N GLU A 43 -6.56 3.11 4.92
CA GLU A 43 -7.63 4.10 5.02
C GLU A 43 -8.18 4.50 3.63
N ALA A 44 -7.42 4.26 2.57
CA ALA A 44 -7.71 4.71 1.22
C ALA A 44 -8.21 3.61 0.26
N THR A 45 -8.09 2.34 0.64
CA THR A 45 -8.52 1.16 -0.14
C THR A 45 -9.43 0.25 0.66
#